data_AF-A0A946UQI2-F1
#
_entry.id   AF-A0A946UQI2-F1
#
_cell.length_a   1.000
_cell.length_b   1.000
_cell.length_c   1.000
_cell.angle_alpha   90.00
_cell.angle_beta   90.00
_cell.angle_gamma   90.00
#
_symmetry.space_group_name_H-M   'P 1'
#
loop_
_entity.id
_entity.type
_entity.pdbx_description
1 polymer ?
#
loop_
_entity_poly.entity_id
_entity_poly.type
_entity_poly.pdbx_seq_one_letter_code
_entity_poly.pdbx_strand_id
1 'polypeptide(L)'
;GVSEVIGDRSFHRRADVVGDLAASFSRGLRSAGMAAVAKHFPGHGAVFADSHLKLPVDRREYSDLLDDMQPYERLISNSLIAGVMTAHIVFKELDDLPASFSSFWIQRELRSRLGFNGAVFCDDLSMKATRDYGRMARRAGRALEAGCDMVLVCNDRPGAEQAVDALNDYSNPLSLVRMARLHGTQHPLRETLMASDEWRAASTDLGRFLEPPELKLDA
;
A
#
# COMPACT_ATOMS: atom_id res chain seq x y z
N GLY A 1 1.79 15.92 2.50
CA GLY A 1 3.23 16.19 2.33
C GLY A 1 3.43 17.01 1.07
N VAL A 2 4.59 16.90 0.41
CA VAL A 2 4.92 17.65 -0.82
C VAL A 2 4.71 16.83 -2.10
N SER A 3 4.35 15.55 -1.98
CA SER A 3 4.15 14.67 -3.13
C SER A 3 2.87 14.99 -3.89
N GLU A 4 3.01 15.44 -5.14
CA GLU A 4 1.89 15.74 -6.04
C GLU A 4 1.13 14.47 -6.47
N VAL A 5 1.84 13.33 -6.62
CA VAL A 5 1.25 12.03 -6.99
C VAL A 5 0.37 11.47 -5.87
N ILE A 6 0.67 11.80 -4.61
CA ILE A 6 -0.19 11.48 -3.49
C ILE A 6 -1.33 12.49 -3.39
N GLY A 7 -1.03 13.79 -3.39
CA GLY A 7 -2.04 14.85 -3.44
C GLY A 7 -3.19 14.65 -2.44
N ASP A 8 -4.42 14.72 -2.95
CA ASP A 8 -5.70 14.54 -2.24
C ASP A 8 -6.01 13.09 -1.85
N ARG A 9 -5.17 12.12 -2.24
CA ARG A 9 -5.32 10.71 -1.85
C ARG A 9 -4.86 10.44 -0.42
N SER A 10 -4.15 11.37 0.20
CA SER A 10 -3.78 11.30 1.63
C SER A 10 -4.88 11.92 2.49
N PHE A 11 -5.26 11.23 3.56
CA PHE A 11 -6.30 11.72 4.47
C PHE A 11 -5.96 13.06 5.12
N HIS A 12 -4.70 13.26 5.54
CA HIS A 12 -4.31 14.43 6.30
C HIS A 12 -2.78 14.60 6.35
N ARG A 13 -2.30 15.77 6.78
CA ARG A 13 -0.86 16.03 6.99
C ARG A 13 -0.33 15.45 8.30
N ARG A 14 -1.16 15.41 9.34
CA ARG A 14 -0.79 14.90 10.66
C ARG A 14 -0.96 13.39 10.74
N ALA A 15 0.09 12.69 11.18
CA ALA A 15 0.13 11.23 11.25
C ALA A 15 -0.93 10.62 12.17
N ASP A 16 -1.22 11.26 13.31
CA ASP A 16 -2.26 10.81 14.24
C ASP A 16 -3.66 10.80 13.60
N VAL A 17 -4.01 11.88 12.88
CA VAL A 17 -5.26 12.00 12.12
C VAL A 17 -5.35 10.96 11.01
N VAL A 18 -4.24 10.73 10.28
CA VAL A 18 -4.18 9.67 9.25
C VAL A 18 -4.44 8.31 9.88
N GLY A 19 -3.83 8.02 11.03
CA GLY A 19 -4.04 6.77 11.76
C GLY A 19 -5.49 6.57 12.20
N ASP A 20 -6.16 7.62 12.69
CA ASP A 20 -7.57 7.57 13.10
C ASP A 20 -8.53 7.33 11.93
N LEU A 21 -8.35 8.08 10.85
CA LEU A 21 -9.19 7.96 9.66
C LEU A 21 -8.96 6.62 8.95
N ALA A 22 -7.70 6.20 8.80
CA ALA A 22 -7.38 4.90 8.20
C ALA A 22 -7.91 3.74 9.05
N ALA A 23 -7.87 3.84 10.38
CA ALA A 23 -8.44 2.83 11.27
C ALA A 23 -9.96 2.70 11.08
N SER A 24 -10.65 3.84 11.00
CA SER A 24 -12.10 3.89 10.78
C SER A 24 -12.48 3.32 9.40
N PHE A 25 -11.75 3.74 8.36
CA PHE A 25 -11.94 3.22 7.00
C PHE A 25 -11.71 1.71 6.93
N SER A 26 -10.63 1.22 7.55
CA SER A 26 -10.30 -0.23 7.58
C SER A 26 -11.37 -1.05 8.29
N ARG A 27 -12.00 -0.52 9.35
CA ARG A 27 -13.13 -1.17 10.03
C ARG A 27 -14.35 -1.27 9.10
N GLY A 28 -14.66 -0.21 8.35
CA GLY A 28 -15.75 -0.22 7.37
C GLY A 28 -15.52 -1.20 6.22
N LEU A 29 -14.29 -1.27 5.69
CA LEU A 29 -13.94 -2.30 4.70
C LEU A 29 -14.18 -3.70 5.26
N ARG A 30 -13.72 -3.95 6.50
CA ARG A 30 -13.86 -5.25 7.14
C ARG A 30 -15.31 -5.61 7.44
N SER A 31 -16.17 -4.66 7.83
CA SER A 31 -17.59 -4.93 8.07
C SER A 31 -18.32 -5.34 6.78
N ALA A 32 -17.88 -4.82 5.62
CA ALA A 32 -18.30 -5.24 4.30
C ALA A 32 -17.60 -6.51 3.77
N GLY A 33 -16.81 -7.18 4.61
CA GLY A 33 -16.09 -8.41 4.27
C GLY A 33 -14.84 -8.23 3.42
N MET A 34 -14.32 -7.00 3.29
CA MET A 34 -13.12 -6.67 2.52
C MET A 34 -11.89 -6.46 3.42
N ALA A 35 -10.76 -7.03 3.01
CA ALA A 35 -9.49 -6.83 3.67
C ALA A 35 -8.84 -5.48 3.30
N ALA A 36 -8.34 -4.73 4.29
CA ALA A 36 -7.65 -3.46 4.06
C ALA A 36 -6.16 -3.66 3.75
N VAL A 37 -5.65 -2.88 2.78
CA VAL A 37 -4.23 -2.83 2.39
C VAL A 37 -3.71 -1.40 2.53
N ALA A 38 -2.77 -1.17 3.45
CA ALA A 38 -2.18 0.16 3.66
C ALA A 38 -1.08 0.44 2.63
N LYS A 39 -0.97 1.69 2.15
CA LYS A 39 0.03 2.08 1.14
C LYS A 39 0.44 3.56 1.22
N HIS A 40 1.68 3.93 0.89
CA HIS A 40 2.81 3.07 0.48
C HIS A 40 3.89 3.11 1.57
N PHE A 41 4.23 1.95 2.14
CA PHE A 41 5.17 1.84 3.27
C PHE A 41 6.63 2.06 2.80
N PRO A 42 7.50 2.73 3.59
CA PRO A 42 7.27 3.31 4.93
C PRO A 42 6.64 4.72 4.91
N GLY A 43 6.45 5.30 3.73
CA GLY A 43 5.83 6.60 3.53
C GLY A 43 6.14 7.12 2.13
N HIS A 44 5.18 7.81 1.49
CA HIS A 44 5.37 8.41 0.16
C HIS A 44 5.14 9.94 0.18
N GLY A 45 4.67 10.50 1.30
CA GLY A 45 4.20 11.88 1.36
C GLY A 45 5.28 12.95 1.19
N ALA A 46 6.55 12.62 1.42
CA ALA A 46 7.65 13.58 1.46
C ALA A 46 8.46 13.70 0.16
N VAL A 47 8.25 12.82 -0.81
CA VAL A 47 8.97 12.87 -2.09
C VAL A 47 8.18 13.62 -3.15
N PHE A 48 8.82 14.57 -3.81
CA PHE A 48 8.21 15.35 -4.90
C PHE A 48 8.16 14.57 -6.22
N ALA A 49 9.21 13.79 -6.51
CA ALA A 49 9.35 13.12 -7.80
C ALA A 49 8.32 12.00 -7.99
N ASP A 50 7.77 11.93 -9.20
CA ASP A 50 6.88 10.86 -9.63
C ASP A 50 7.67 9.59 -10.01
N SER A 51 7.39 8.49 -9.29
CA SER A 51 7.98 7.16 -9.53
C SER A 51 7.61 6.58 -10.90
N HIS A 52 6.56 7.07 -11.55
CA HIS A 52 6.24 6.73 -12.95
C HIS A 52 7.25 7.33 -13.94
N LEU A 53 8.00 8.36 -13.53
CA LEU A 53 8.96 9.08 -14.39
C LEU A 53 10.41 8.75 -14.03
N LYS A 54 10.75 8.72 -12.74
CA LYS A 54 12.09 8.41 -12.22
C LYS A 54 12.01 7.88 -10.80
N LEU A 55 13.00 7.10 -10.37
CA LEU A 55 13.07 6.60 -8.99
C LEU A 55 13.22 7.79 -8.01
N PRO A 56 12.24 8.05 -7.13
CA PRO A 56 12.35 9.09 -6.10
C PRO A 56 13.34 8.67 -5.02
N VAL A 57 14.02 9.67 -4.45
CA VAL A 57 14.95 9.49 -3.34
C VAL A 57 14.50 10.38 -2.18
N ASP A 58 14.27 9.77 -1.03
CA ASP A 58 14.11 10.43 0.25
C ASP A 58 15.46 10.42 0.99
N ARG A 59 15.85 11.58 1.54
CA ARG A 59 17.14 11.79 2.22
C ARG A 59 16.98 12.16 3.68
N ARG A 60 15.76 12.06 4.22
CA ARG A 60 15.50 12.28 5.64
C ARG A 60 16.15 11.16 6.46
N GLU A 61 16.52 11.50 7.69
CA GLU A 61 17.05 10.52 8.65
C GLU A 61 15.92 9.64 9.21
N TYR A 62 16.29 8.55 9.87
CA TYR A 62 15.34 7.58 10.41
C TYR A 62 14.30 8.21 11.36
N SER A 63 14.71 9.16 12.20
CA SER A 63 13.81 9.82 13.17
C SER A 63 12.66 10.54 12.48
N ASP A 64 12.89 11.17 11.33
CA ASP A 64 11.88 11.92 10.59
C ASP A 64 10.89 11.00 9.86
N LEU A 65 11.25 9.73 9.66
CA LEU A 65 10.40 8.70 9.05
C LEU A 65 9.49 8.03 10.09
N LEU A 66 9.74 8.20 11.38
CA LEU A 66 8.90 7.63 12.44
C LEU A 66 7.47 8.16 12.37
N ASP A 67 7.30 9.45 12.08
CA ASP A 67 5.99 10.07 11.89
C ASP A 67 5.23 9.47 10.70
N ASP A 68 5.91 9.19 9.58
CA ASP A 68 5.29 8.55 8.42
C ASP A 68 4.92 7.08 8.68
N MET A 69 5.67 6.41 9.56
CA MET A 69 5.41 5.03 9.96
C MET A 69 4.35 4.90 11.06
N GLN A 70 4.06 5.96 11.82
CA GLN A 70 3.11 5.95 12.94
C GLN A 70 1.70 5.44 12.55
N PRO A 71 1.10 5.82 11.40
CA PRO A 71 -0.19 5.28 10.98
C PRO A 71 -0.14 3.76 10.79
N TYR A 72 0.97 3.22 10.24
CA TYR A 72 1.14 1.78 10.06
C TYR A 72 1.23 1.08 11.41
N GLU A 73 2.03 1.59 12.35
CA GLU A 73 2.12 1.05 13.70
C GLU A 73 0.75 0.97 14.39
N ARG A 74 -0.06 2.02 14.26
CA ARG A 74 -1.43 2.04 14.79
C ARG A 74 -2.32 0.99 14.13
N LEU A 75 -2.30 0.87 12.81
CA LEU A 75 -3.11 -0.10 12.08
C LEU A 75 -2.71 -1.55 12.37
N ILE A 76 -1.40 -1.80 12.50
CA ILE A 76 -0.83 -3.13 12.76
C ILE A 76 -1.11 -3.57 14.20
N SER A 77 -0.84 -2.71 15.19
CA SER A 77 -1.10 -3.01 16.60
C SER A 77 -2.56 -3.33 16.90
N ASN A 78 -3.49 -2.73 16.13
CA ASN A 78 -4.93 -2.98 16.24
C ASN A 78 -5.44 -4.07 15.28
N SER A 79 -4.56 -4.76 14.54
CA SER A 79 -4.93 -5.80 13.57
C SER A 79 -6.02 -5.34 12.57
N LEU A 80 -5.89 -4.11 12.07
CA LEU A 80 -6.88 -3.49 11.18
C LEU A 80 -6.58 -3.69 9.69
N ILE A 81 -5.36 -4.07 9.34
CA ILE A 81 -4.93 -4.30 7.96
C ILE A 81 -4.46 -5.74 7.77
N ALA A 82 -4.75 -6.28 6.59
CA ALA A 82 -4.29 -7.62 6.19
C ALA A 82 -3.15 -7.56 5.17
N GLY A 83 -2.93 -6.39 4.54
CA GLY A 83 -1.86 -6.17 3.58
C GLY A 83 -1.16 -4.83 3.74
N VAL A 84 0.07 -4.75 3.24
CA VAL A 84 0.83 -3.51 3.05
C VAL A 84 1.44 -3.51 1.66
N MET A 85 1.35 -2.40 0.94
CA MET A 85 2.09 -2.15 -0.29
C MET A 85 3.29 -1.26 0.01
N THR A 86 4.46 -1.65 -0.46
CA THR A 86 5.72 -0.89 -0.30
C THR A 86 5.83 0.23 -1.33
N ALA A 87 6.64 1.25 -1.08
CA ALA A 87 6.89 2.33 -2.02
C ALA A 87 8.11 2.04 -2.92
N HIS A 88 8.04 2.43 -4.20
CA HIS A 88 9.22 2.54 -5.06
C HIS A 88 10.00 3.83 -4.78
N ILE A 89 10.55 3.95 -3.58
CA ILE A 89 11.36 5.10 -3.11
C ILE A 89 12.62 4.55 -2.45
N VAL A 90 13.77 5.16 -2.77
CA VAL A 90 15.04 4.91 -2.07
C VAL A 90 15.13 5.85 -0.87
N PHE A 91 15.35 5.30 0.32
CA PHE A 91 15.57 6.07 1.55
C PHE A 91 17.07 6.07 1.86
N LYS A 92 17.79 7.01 1.25
CA LYS A 92 19.24 6.93 0.99
C LYS A 92 20.09 6.83 2.26
N GLU A 93 19.63 7.38 3.37
CA GLU A 93 20.35 7.31 4.65
C GLU A 93 20.21 5.95 5.35
N LEU A 94 19.39 5.03 4.83
CA LEU A 94 19.04 3.77 5.49
C LEU A 94 19.28 2.54 4.60
N ASP A 95 18.93 2.63 3.33
CA ASP A 95 19.20 1.58 2.35
C ASP A 95 19.31 2.19 0.93
N ASP A 96 20.20 1.64 0.12
CA ASP A 96 20.42 2.04 -1.27
C ASP A 96 19.40 1.41 -2.24
N LEU A 97 18.64 0.43 -1.76
CA LEU A 97 17.56 -0.20 -2.49
C LEU A 97 16.22 0.51 -2.20
N PRO A 98 15.29 0.55 -3.18
CA PRO A 98 13.95 1.04 -2.92
C PRO A 98 13.26 0.13 -1.89
N ALA A 99 12.29 0.67 -1.15
CA ALA A 99 11.63 -0.10 -0.09
C ALA A 99 11.05 -1.45 -0.57
N SER A 100 10.56 -1.54 -1.82
CA SER A 100 10.09 -2.80 -2.42
C SER A 100 11.16 -3.88 -2.64
N PHE A 101 12.45 -3.52 -2.65
CA PHE A 101 13.58 -4.44 -2.81
C PHE A 101 14.49 -4.49 -1.57
N SER A 102 14.09 -3.86 -0.47
CA SER A 102 14.93 -3.71 0.73
C SER A 102 14.47 -4.65 1.85
N SER A 103 15.37 -5.55 2.26
CA SER A 103 15.15 -6.39 3.45
C SER A 103 15.21 -5.58 4.74
N PHE A 104 15.91 -4.44 4.76
CA PHE A 104 15.85 -3.48 5.87
C PHE A 104 14.41 -3.02 6.09
N TRP A 105 13.74 -2.53 5.04
CA TRP A 105 12.38 -2.03 5.17
C TRP A 105 11.36 -3.14 5.42
N ILE A 106 11.44 -4.25 4.70
CA ILE A 106 10.42 -5.30 4.81
C ILE A 106 10.67 -6.18 6.03
N GLN A 107 11.85 -6.78 6.19
CA GLN A 107 12.11 -7.73 7.27
C GLN A 107 12.37 -7.01 8.60
N ARG A 108 13.33 -6.08 8.63
CA ARG A 108 13.71 -5.45 9.90
C ARG A 108 12.64 -4.47 10.39
N GLU A 109 12.18 -3.55 9.56
CA GLU A 109 11.23 -2.52 10.01
C GLU A 109 9.79 -3.04 10.06
N LEU A 110 9.25 -3.52 8.94
CA LEU A 110 7.84 -3.91 8.88
C LEU A 110 7.54 -5.22 9.62
N ARG A 111 8.31 -6.29 9.40
CA ARG A 111 8.08 -7.59 10.04
C ARG A 111 8.55 -7.61 11.49
N SER A 112 9.79 -7.22 11.78
CA SER A 112 10.36 -7.33 13.12
C SER A 112 9.99 -6.17 14.05
N ARG A 113 10.24 -4.91 13.67
CA ARG A 113 9.97 -3.75 14.55
C ARG A 113 8.47 -3.50 14.73
N LEU A 114 7.72 -3.45 13.63
CA LEU A 114 6.27 -3.19 13.68
C LEU A 114 5.43 -4.46 13.92
N GLY A 115 6.03 -5.66 13.82
CA GLY A 115 5.32 -6.92 14.08
C GLY A 115 4.28 -7.30 13.02
N PHE A 116 4.37 -6.78 11.79
CA PHE A 116 3.37 -7.02 10.77
C PHE A 116 3.40 -8.46 10.26
N ASN A 117 2.26 -9.15 10.30
CA ASN A 117 2.14 -10.55 9.89
C ASN A 117 1.16 -10.78 8.71
N GLY A 118 0.75 -9.71 8.01
CA GLY A 118 -0.09 -9.78 6.81
C GLY A 118 0.71 -9.89 5.51
N ALA A 119 0.03 -9.78 4.36
CA ALA A 119 0.68 -9.85 3.05
C ALA A 119 1.45 -8.56 2.71
N VAL A 120 2.63 -8.69 2.11
CA VAL A 120 3.40 -7.56 1.58
C VAL A 120 3.40 -7.60 0.06
N PHE A 121 2.95 -6.52 -0.55
CA PHE A 121 3.00 -6.31 -1.99
C PHE A 121 4.19 -5.43 -2.34
N CYS A 122 4.90 -5.78 -3.40
CA CYS A 122 5.68 -4.76 -4.10
C CYS A 122 4.72 -3.82 -4.85
N ASP A 123 5.11 -2.57 -5.03
CA ASP A 123 4.45 -1.72 -6.03
C ASP A 123 4.78 -2.23 -7.45
N ASP A 124 4.13 -1.72 -8.48
CA ASP A 124 4.19 -2.29 -9.83
C ASP A 124 5.62 -2.34 -10.39
N LEU A 125 6.10 -3.54 -10.70
CA LEU A 125 7.44 -3.75 -11.25
C LEU A 125 7.55 -3.31 -12.70
N SER A 126 6.46 -3.01 -13.40
CA SER A 126 6.50 -2.42 -14.74
C SER A 126 6.89 -0.94 -14.74
N MET A 127 6.83 -0.28 -13.59
CA MET A 127 7.12 1.15 -13.44
C MET A 127 8.56 1.51 -13.79
N LYS A 128 8.78 2.76 -14.25
CA LYS A 128 10.12 3.26 -14.60
C LYS A 128 11.10 3.20 -13.44
N ALA A 129 10.63 3.47 -12.22
CA ALA A 129 11.43 3.44 -11.00
C ALA A 129 12.22 2.13 -10.78
N THR A 130 11.75 1.00 -11.31
CA THR A 130 12.41 -0.30 -11.10
C THR A 130 13.26 -0.76 -12.29
N ARG A 131 13.21 -0.07 -13.44
CA ARG A 131 13.82 -0.54 -14.71
C ARG A 131 15.31 -0.81 -14.61
N ASP A 132 16.01 -0.02 -13.81
CA ASP A 132 17.47 -0.14 -13.64
C ASP A 132 17.87 -1.35 -12.77
N TYR A 133 16.90 -2.05 -12.15
CA TYR A 133 17.13 -3.25 -11.33
C TYR A 133 17.08 -4.57 -12.12
N GLY A 134 17.14 -4.48 -13.45
CA GLY A 134 17.27 -5.62 -14.36
C GLY A 134 15.97 -6.02 -15.06
N ARG A 135 15.99 -7.16 -15.75
CA ARG A 135 14.81 -7.72 -16.44
C ARG A 135 13.72 -8.11 -15.43
N MET A 136 12.49 -8.29 -15.91
CA MET A 136 11.33 -8.53 -15.04
C MET A 136 11.54 -9.72 -14.09
N ALA A 137 12.07 -10.84 -14.59
CA ALA A 137 12.45 -12.00 -13.77
C ALA A 137 13.34 -11.63 -12.57
N ARG A 138 14.37 -10.80 -12.79
CA ARG A 138 15.28 -10.36 -11.71
C ARG A 138 14.60 -9.42 -10.73
N ARG A 139 13.75 -8.51 -11.22
CA ARG A 139 12.99 -7.58 -10.37
C ARG A 139 12.00 -8.34 -9.47
N ALA A 140 11.31 -9.33 -10.03
CA ALA A 140 10.39 -10.19 -9.28
C ALA A 140 11.13 -11.00 -8.20
N GLY A 141 12.25 -11.64 -8.56
CA GLY A 141 13.10 -12.34 -7.60
C GLY A 141 13.57 -11.43 -6.46
N ARG A 142 14.08 -10.23 -6.77
CA ARG A 142 14.52 -9.26 -5.75
C ARG A 142 13.41 -8.85 -4.78
N ALA A 143 12.20 -8.62 -5.26
CA ALA A 143 11.06 -8.27 -4.40
C ALA A 143 10.72 -9.40 -3.43
N LEU A 144 10.72 -10.65 -3.90
CA LEU A 144 10.46 -11.83 -3.08
C LEU A 144 11.60 -12.09 -2.07
N GLU A 145 12.85 -11.99 -2.52
CA GLU A 145 14.06 -12.09 -1.67
C GLU A 145 14.05 -11.05 -0.54
N ALA A 146 13.60 -9.82 -0.83
CA ALA A 146 13.46 -8.76 0.17
C ALA A 146 12.35 -9.06 1.20
N GLY A 147 11.35 -9.86 0.85
CA GLY A 147 10.28 -10.29 1.74
C GLY A 147 8.85 -9.99 1.29
N CYS A 148 8.64 -9.57 0.03
CA CYS A 148 7.30 -9.46 -0.52
C CYS A 148 6.65 -10.84 -0.62
N ASP A 149 5.34 -10.90 -0.38
CA ASP A 149 4.53 -12.10 -0.56
C ASP A 149 3.89 -12.15 -1.96
N MET A 150 3.67 -10.98 -2.59
CA MET A 150 3.16 -10.87 -3.96
C MET A 150 3.90 -9.82 -4.78
N VAL A 151 4.22 -10.22 -6.01
CA VAL A 151 4.76 -9.36 -7.05
C VAL A 151 3.65 -8.86 -7.97
N LEU A 152 3.66 -7.57 -8.29
CA LEU A 152 2.74 -6.94 -9.23
C LEU A 152 3.47 -6.60 -10.52
N VAL A 153 2.92 -7.07 -11.64
CA VAL A 153 3.35 -6.71 -13.00
C VAL A 153 2.11 -6.26 -13.76
N CYS A 154 1.91 -4.95 -13.85
CA CYS A 154 0.72 -4.37 -14.47
C CYS A 154 1.05 -3.88 -15.88
N ASN A 155 0.08 -4.00 -16.80
CA ASN A 155 0.14 -3.45 -18.15
C ASN A 155 1.36 -3.87 -19.01
N ASP A 156 2.05 -4.95 -18.63
CA ASP A 156 3.22 -5.52 -19.32
C ASP A 156 3.07 -7.05 -19.39
N ARG A 157 2.28 -7.55 -20.35
CA ARG A 157 2.04 -8.99 -20.54
C ARG A 157 3.36 -9.78 -20.74
N PRO A 158 4.28 -9.37 -21.62
CA PRO A 158 5.56 -10.06 -21.78
C PRO A 158 6.40 -10.08 -20.50
N GLY A 159 6.37 -8.99 -19.71
CA GLY A 159 6.99 -8.95 -18.39
C GLY A 159 6.36 -9.96 -17.42
N ALA A 160 5.03 -10.04 -17.40
CA ALA A 160 4.31 -10.96 -16.53
C ALA A 160 4.63 -12.43 -16.87
N GLU A 161 4.68 -12.77 -18.16
CA GLU A 161 5.11 -14.11 -18.64
C GLU A 161 6.53 -14.43 -18.16
N GLN A 162 7.48 -13.51 -18.34
CA GLN A 162 8.85 -13.68 -17.83
C GLN A 162 8.92 -13.89 -16.32
N ALA A 163 8.07 -13.21 -15.55
CA ALA A 163 8.02 -13.36 -14.10
C ALA A 163 7.47 -14.74 -13.69
N VAL A 164 6.39 -15.19 -14.35
CA VAL A 164 5.80 -16.52 -14.11
C VAL A 164 6.80 -17.62 -14.47
N ASP A 165 7.41 -17.56 -15.65
CA ASP A 165 8.38 -18.56 -16.10
C ASP A 165 9.59 -18.63 -15.14
N ALA A 166 10.10 -17.49 -14.70
CA ALA A 166 11.24 -17.43 -13.80
C ALA A 166 10.93 -17.89 -12.37
N LEU A 167 9.67 -17.83 -11.95
CA LEU A 167 9.21 -18.19 -10.61
C LEU A 167 8.42 -19.49 -10.57
N ASN A 168 8.47 -20.31 -11.63
CA ASN A 168 7.68 -21.53 -11.76
C ASN A 168 7.84 -22.49 -10.56
N ASP A 169 9.05 -22.55 -9.99
CA ASP A 169 9.37 -23.43 -8.85
C ASP A 169 9.41 -22.68 -7.50
N TYR A 170 9.07 -21.39 -7.48
CA TYR A 170 9.05 -20.59 -6.25
C TYR A 170 7.84 -20.98 -5.38
N SER A 171 8.10 -21.29 -4.11
CA SER A 171 7.06 -21.59 -3.13
C SER A 171 7.42 -21.03 -1.76
N ASN A 172 6.47 -20.32 -1.14
CA ASN A 172 6.58 -19.85 0.22
C ASN A 172 5.24 -20.08 0.96
N PRO A 173 5.13 -21.15 1.77
CA PRO A 173 3.89 -21.49 2.47
C PRO A 173 3.37 -20.37 3.40
N LEU A 174 4.26 -19.61 4.03
CA LEU A 174 3.86 -18.47 4.87
C LEU A 174 3.24 -17.36 4.03
N SER A 175 3.78 -17.08 2.85
CA SER A 175 3.19 -16.12 1.91
C SER A 175 1.80 -16.56 1.48
N LEU A 176 1.58 -17.86 1.19
CA LEU A 176 0.26 -18.38 0.84
C LEU A 176 -0.77 -18.18 1.96
N VAL A 177 -0.38 -18.43 3.22
CA VAL A 177 -1.26 -18.20 4.39
C VAL A 177 -1.60 -16.71 4.55
N ARG A 178 -0.61 -15.83 4.39
CA ARG A 178 -0.81 -14.37 4.43
C ARG A 178 -1.75 -13.91 3.32
N MET A 179 -1.59 -14.47 2.12
CA MET A 179 -2.42 -14.18 0.96
C MET A 179 -3.86 -14.66 1.12
N ALA A 180 -4.08 -15.83 1.71
CA ALA A 180 -5.42 -16.35 1.96
C ALA A 180 -6.26 -15.42 2.87
N ARG A 181 -5.62 -14.65 3.76
CA ARG A 181 -6.29 -13.65 4.62
C ARG A 181 -6.84 -12.44 3.87
N LEU A 182 -6.48 -12.27 2.60
CA LEU A 182 -6.99 -11.20 1.75
C LEU A 182 -8.28 -11.60 1.00
N HIS A 183 -8.71 -12.86 1.09
CA HIS A 183 -9.97 -13.28 0.50
C HIS A 183 -11.14 -12.52 1.11
N GLY A 184 -12.05 -12.06 0.25
CA GLY A 184 -13.32 -11.49 0.69
C GLY A 184 -14.11 -12.52 1.50
N THR A 185 -14.72 -12.10 2.60
CA THR A 185 -15.47 -12.98 3.50
C THR A 185 -16.97 -12.85 3.33
N GLN A 186 -17.44 -11.83 2.61
CA GLN A 186 -18.84 -11.62 2.28
C GLN A 186 -19.01 -11.51 0.76
N HIS A 187 -20.09 -12.10 0.26
CA HIS A 187 -20.44 -12.09 -1.16
C HIS A 187 -21.94 -11.83 -1.35
N PRO A 188 -22.47 -10.67 -0.89
CA PRO A 188 -23.86 -10.35 -1.13
C PRO A 188 -24.10 -10.21 -2.64
N LEU A 189 -25.27 -10.64 -3.10
CA LEU A 189 -25.73 -10.28 -4.43
C LEU A 189 -25.88 -8.76 -4.51
N ARG A 190 -25.49 -8.17 -5.63
CA ARG A 190 -25.53 -6.72 -5.84
C ARG A 190 -26.91 -6.13 -5.55
N GLU A 191 -27.96 -6.79 -6.00
CA GLU A 191 -29.35 -6.37 -5.80
C GLU A 191 -29.72 -6.34 -4.31
N THR A 192 -29.35 -7.39 -3.57
CA THR A 192 -29.57 -7.47 -2.12
C THR A 192 -28.79 -6.40 -1.37
N LEU A 193 -27.52 -6.16 -1.73
CA LEU A 193 -26.71 -5.09 -1.15
C LEU A 193 -27.38 -3.73 -1.37
N MET A 194 -27.75 -3.42 -2.62
CA MET A 194 -28.33 -2.13 -2.98
C MET A 194 -29.71 -1.88 -2.37
N ALA A 195 -30.47 -2.95 -2.09
CA ALA A 195 -31.76 -2.87 -1.42
C ALA A 195 -31.64 -2.69 0.11
N SER A 196 -30.47 -2.98 0.70
CA SER A 196 -30.29 -2.89 2.15
C SER A 196 -30.39 -1.46 2.68
N ASP A 197 -30.91 -1.30 3.90
CA ASP A 197 -31.01 0.00 4.56
C ASP A 197 -29.62 0.59 4.84
N GLU A 198 -28.67 -0.25 5.24
CA GLU A 198 -27.28 0.13 5.49
C GLU A 198 -26.64 0.73 4.24
N TRP A 199 -26.75 0.05 3.09
CA TRP A 199 -26.20 0.57 1.83
C TRP A 199 -26.83 1.90 1.43
N ARG A 200 -28.17 2.01 1.52
CA ARG A 200 -28.89 3.22 1.13
C ARG A 200 -28.50 4.40 2.01
N ALA A 201 -28.47 4.22 3.33
CA ALA A 201 -28.05 5.25 4.28
C ALA A 201 -26.59 5.68 4.03
N ALA A 202 -25.65 4.73 3.97
CA ALA A 202 -24.25 5.01 3.74
C ALA A 202 -23.98 5.70 2.38
N SER A 203 -24.69 5.29 1.33
CA SER A 203 -24.59 5.91 0.00
C SER A 203 -25.10 7.34 0.00
N THR A 204 -26.22 7.61 0.68
CA THR A 204 -26.75 8.97 0.83
C THR A 204 -25.79 9.86 1.60
N ASP A 205 -25.24 9.37 2.71
CA ASP A 205 -24.29 10.14 3.52
C ASP A 205 -22.98 10.42 2.75
N LEU A 206 -22.44 9.42 2.05
CA LEU A 206 -21.25 9.59 1.22
C LEU A 206 -21.49 10.58 0.08
N GLY A 207 -22.68 10.56 -0.53
CA GLY A 207 -23.08 11.49 -1.59
C GLY A 207 -22.91 12.95 -1.19
N ARG A 208 -23.23 13.31 0.06
CA ARG A 208 -23.08 14.67 0.59
C ARG A 208 -21.62 15.16 0.62
N PHE A 209 -20.66 14.25 0.72
CA PHE A 209 -19.23 14.58 0.71
C PHE A 209 -18.64 14.65 -0.71
N LEU A 210 -19.35 14.11 -1.71
CA LEU A 210 -18.94 14.16 -3.11
C LEU A 210 -19.49 15.37 -3.85
N GLU A 211 -20.54 16.00 -3.31
CA GLU A 211 -21.03 17.28 -3.82
C GLU A 211 -19.96 18.37 -3.62
N PRO A 212 -19.61 19.14 -4.66
CA PRO A 212 -18.72 20.26 -4.50
C PRO A 212 -19.34 21.23 -3.48
N PRO A 213 -18.58 21.71 -2.46
CA PRO A 213 -19.13 22.61 -1.47
C PRO A 213 -19.68 23.86 -2.17
N GLU A 214 -20.82 24.37 -1.72
CA GLU A 214 -21.31 25.67 -2.17
C GLU A 214 -20.19 26.71 -1.93
N LEU A 215 -19.64 27.25 -3.01
CA LEU A 215 -18.71 28.38 -2.96
C LEU A 215 -19.48 29.60 -2.46
N LYS A 216 -19.56 29.77 -1.13
CA LYS A 216 -19.91 31.04 -0.52
C LYS A 216 -18.66 31.90 -0.51
N LEU A 217 -18.51 32.71 -1.55
CA LEU A 217 -17.62 33.86 -1.51
C LEU A 217 -18.28 34.89 -0.60
N ASP A 218 -17.76 35.05 0.61
CA ASP A 218 -18.08 36.22 1.43
C ASP A 218 -17.53 37.45 0.69
N ALA A 219 -18.44 38.25 0.15
CA ALA A 219 -18.16 39.50 -0.57
C ALA A 219 -17.91 40.67 0.39
#